data_AF-A0AB39U7J0-F1
#
_entry.id   AF-A0AB39U7J0-F1
#
_cell.length_a   1.000
_cell.length_b   1.000
_cell.length_c   1.000
_cell.angle_alpha   90.00
_cell.angle_beta   90.00
_cell.angle_gamma   90.00
#
_symmetry.space_group_name_H-M   'P 1'
#
loop_
_entity.id
_entity.type
_entity.pdbx_description
1 polymer ?
#
loop_
_entity_poly.entity_id
_entity_poly.type
_entity_poly.pdbx_seq_one_letter_code
_entity_poly.pdbx_strand_id
1 'polypeptide(L)'
;MMNRSIELRQVIGDDKVLFSCEGTAESVIISKLFEHERLIVPSDRVICDPYTDACFTHSRKPESIQNQFLNQDYERNVSIICVWDSLTAALHLSRAYGKRTSVQYAITHPEIEMIVVYNERFEQEYNAWVKHQRGKSGAKLKPSRFLKEEKNRDFRDIKKRDFLQEYWADIDTLVMALQRYCQFTNPSKATKRFMLADLVAN
;
A
#
# COMPACT_ATOMS: atom_id res chain seq x y z
N MET A 1 -7.00 12.45 -9.67
CA MET A 1 -5.73 11.93 -9.11
C MET A 1 -4.72 13.02 -8.79
N MET A 2 -4.44 13.95 -9.71
CA MET A 2 -3.39 14.98 -9.57
C MET A 2 -3.44 15.83 -8.27
N ASN A 3 -4.59 15.93 -7.59
CA ASN A 3 -4.73 16.72 -6.37
C ASN A 3 -4.31 15.98 -5.08
N ARG A 4 -4.42 14.64 -5.03
CA ARG A 4 -4.20 13.87 -3.79
C ARG A 4 -2.72 13.58 -3.52
N SER A 5 -1.93 13.31 -4.56
CA SER A 5 -0.47 13.21 -4.44
C SER A 5 0.17 14.54 -4.04
N ILE A 6 -0.38 15.67 -4.52
CA ILE A 6 0.03 17.02 -4.09
C ILE A 6 -0.27 17.22 -2.59
N GLU A 7 -1.49 16.90 -2.15
CA GLU A 7 -1.86 16.97 -0.73
C GLU A 7 -0.96 16.09 0.13
N LEU A 8 -0.64 14.87 -0.32
CA LEU A 8 0.29 14.00 0.39
C LEU A 8 1.69 14.62 0.49
N ARG A 9 2.22 15.18 -0.60
CA ARG A 9 3.51 15.91 -0.57
C ARG A 9 3.50 17.08 0.40
N GLN A 10 2.42 17.84 0.46
CA GLN A 10 2.28 18.96 1.39
C GLN A 10 2.26 18.48 2.85
N VAL A 11 1.59 17.37 3.12
CA VAL A 11 1.54 16.78 4.46
C VAL A 11 2.87 16.18 4.89
N ILE A 12 3.59 15.52 3.97
CA ILE A 12 4.91 14.94 4.23
C ILE A 12 5.99 16.04 4.34
N GLY A 13 5.88 17.14 3.59
CA GLY A 13 6.88 18.19 3.57
C GLY A 13 8.27 17.68 3.21
N ASP A 14 9.27 18.00 4.04
CA ASP A 14 10.67 17.58 3.92
C ASP A 14 11.06 16.41 4.85
N ASP A 15 10.09 15.83 5.57
CA ASP A 15 10.25 14.73 6.53
C ASP A 15 11.04 13.53 5.97
N LYS A 16 11.68 12.80 6.87
CA LYS A 16 12.09 11.40 6.64
C LYS A 16 10.85 10.50 6.64
N VAL A 17 10.80 9.50 5.77
CA VAL A 17 9.57 8.71 5.55
C VAL A 17 9.80 7.23 5.83
N LEU A 18 8.95 6.67 6.70
CA LEU A 18 8.91 5.25 7.01
C LEU A 18 7.65 4.62 6.39
N PHE A 19 7.81 3.58 5.58
CA PHE A 19 6.69 2.78 5.09
C PHE A 19 6.42 1.59 6.02
N SER A 20 5.20 1.49 6.56
CA SER A 20 4.73 0.32 7.31
C SER A 20 3.78 -0.50 6.43
N CYS A 21 4.26 -1.63 5.93
CA CYS A 21 3.52 -2.50 5.01
C CYS A 21 2.80 -3.63 5.75
N GLU A 22 1.51 -3.81 5.47
CA GLU A 22 0.72 -4.86 6.10
C GLU A 22 1.18 -6.28 5.74
N GLY A 23 1.47 -6.52 4.46
CA GLY A 23 1.79 -7.84 3.96
C GLY A 23 2.81 -7.83 2.83
N THR A 24 2.98 -9.02 2.24
CA THR A 24 3.99 -9.26 1.20
C THR A 24 3.73 -8.41 -0.04
N ALA A 25 2.49 -8.35 -0.52
CA ALA A 25 2.15 -7.60 -1.73
C ALA A 25 2.39 -6.09 -1.59
N GLU A 26 2.02 -5.51 -0.44
CA GLU A 26 2.31 -4.10 -0.13
C GLU A 26 3.82 -3.85 -0.18
N SER A 27 4.60 -4.70 0.48
CA SER A 27 6.06 -4.54 0.53
C SER A 27 6.73 -4.71 -0.83
N VAL A 28 6.25 -5.63 -1.67
CA VAL A 28 6.78 -5.81 -3.03
C VAL A 28 6.52 -4.57 -3.87
N ILE A 29 5.31 -4.01 -3.82
CA ILE A 29 4.97 -2.79 -4.56
C ILE A 29 5.81 -1.61 -4.08
N ILE A 30 5.95 -1.40 -2.76
CA ILE A 30 6.79 -0.32 -2.21
C ILE A 30 8.26 -0.51 -2.61
N SER A 31 8.78 -1.73 -2.55
CA SER A 31 10.17 -2.02 -2.96
C SER A 31 10.38 -1.72 -4.44
N LYS A 32 9.48 -2.16 -5.32
CA LYS A 32 9.53 -1.86 -6.76
C LYS A 32 9.50 -0.36 -7.05
N LEU A 33 8.62 0.38 -6.38
CA LEU A 33 8.56 1.84 -6.55
C LEU A 33 9.85 2.51 -6.04
N PHE A 34 10.43 2.02 -4.94
CA PHE A 34 11.68 2.53 -4.38
C PHE A 34 12.87 2.27 -5.31
N GLU A 35 13.05 1.02 -5.74
CA GLU A 35 14.15 0.55 -6.61
C GLU A 35 14.21 1.32 -7.94
N HIS A 36 13.06 1.74 -8.46
CA HIS A 36 12.95 2.46 -9.73
C HIS A 36 12.76 3.98 -9.59
N GLU A 37 12.98 4.53 -8.39
CA GLU A 37 12.82 5.97 -8.08
C GLU A 37 11.43 6.51 -8.48
N ARG A 38 10.39 5.68 -8.34
CA ARG A 38 8.99 6.00 -8.64
C ARG A 38 8.17 6.35 -7.40
N LEU A 39 8.76 6.36 -6.21
CA LEU A 39 8.08 6.85 -5.01
C LEU A 39 7.96 8.38 -5.03
N ILE A 40 6.87 8.89 -4.46
CA ILE A 40 6.59 10.31 -4.32
C ILE A 40 7.61 11.05 -3.45
N VAL A 41 8.38 10.30 -2.66
CA VAL A 41 9.45 10.76 -1.79
C VAL A 41 10.78 10.27 -2.36
N PRO A 42 11.80 11.14 -2.48
CA PRO A 42 13.15 10.76 -2.87
C PRO A 42 13.75 9.66 -1.98
N SER A 43 14.57 8.78 -2.55
CA SER A 43 15.11 7.60 -1.87
C SER A 43 15.97 7.94 -0.65
N ASP A 44 16.70 9.06 -0.67
CA ASP A 44 17.53 9.55 0.45
C ASP A 44 16.71 9.98 1.68
N ARG A 45 15.40 10.18 1.50
CA ARG A 45 14.46 10.51 2.58
C ARG A 45 13.75 9.28 3.13
N VAL A 46 13.86 8.12 2.49
CA VAL A 46 13.24 6.88 2.98
C VAL A 46 14.07 6.31 4.13
N ILE A 47 13.38 5.93 5.20
CA ILE A 47 13.98 5.25 6.36
C ILE A 47 13.99 3.76 6.05
N CYS A 48 15.19 3.19 5.87
CA CYS A 48 15.38 1.76 5.74
C CYS A 48 15.38 1.05 7.10
N ASP A 49 14.92 -0.20 7.12
CA ASP A 49 15.02 -1.06 8.29
C ASP A 49 16.49 -1.34 8.62
N PRO A 50 16.96 -1.01 9.83
CA PRO A 50 18.38 -1.07 10.16
C PRO A 50 18.96 -2.49 10.18
N TYR A 51 18.13 -3.52 10.18
CA TYR A 51 18.56 -4.92 10.21
C TYR A 51 18.52 -5.60 8.84
N THR A 52 17.61 -5.16 7.97
CA THR A 52 17.35 -5.81 6.68
C THR A 52 17.67 -4.93 5.48
N ASP A 53 17.95 -3.65 5.71
CA ASP A 53 18.13 -2.60 4.70
C ASP A 53 16.90 -2.41 3.79
N ALA A 54 15.75 -2.99 4.17
CA ALA A 54 14.51 -2.85 3.43
C ALA A 54 13.96 -1.43 3.55
N CYS A 55 13.44 -0.86 2.45
CA CYS A 55 12.82 0.48 2.44
C CYS A 55 11.44 0.55 3.13
N PHE A 56 11.09 -0.47 3.93
CA PHE A 56 9.82 -0.62 4.62
C PHE A 56 10.01 -1.47 5.89
N THR A 57 9.01 -1.47 6.76
CA THR A 57 8.87 -2.43 7.86
C THR A 57 7.51 -3.13 7.82
N HIS A 58 7.46 -4.38 8.28
CA HIS A 58 6.19 -5.06 8.56
C HIS A 58 5.66 -4.78 9.98
N SER A 59 6.39 -4.00 10.78
CA SER A 59 5.94 -3.60 12.09
C SER A 59 4.70 -2.70 12.00
N ARG A 60 3.63 -3.11 12.69
CA ARG A 60 2.39 -2.32 12.87
C ARG A 60 2.15 -1.93 14.34
N LYS A 61 3.01 -2.39 15.25
CA LYS A 61 2.89 -2.13 16.68
C LYS A 61 3.55 -0.78 17.01
N PRO A 62 2.87 0.17 17.68
CA PRO A 62 3.45 1.45 18.04
C PRO A 62 4.78 1.33 18.78
N GLU A 63 4.86 0.45 19.77
CA GLU A 63 6.08 0.24 20.57
C GLU A 63 7.27 -0.19 19.72
N SER A 64 7.07 -1.15 18.83
CA SER A 64 8.11 -1.64 17.92
C SER A 64 8.57 -0.53 16.95
N ILE A 65 7.62 0.22 16.37
CA ILE A 65 7.96 1.34 15.47
C ILE A 65 8.75 2.41 16.21
N GLN A 66 8.30 2.80 17.40
CA GLN A 66 8.97 3.82 18.22
C GLN A 66 10.39 3.41 18.57
N ASN A 67 10.55 2.18 19.09
CA ASN A 67 11.84 1.73 19.61
C ASN A 67 12.87 1.51 18.50
N GLN A 68 12.46 0.99 17.35
CA GLN A 68 13.36 0.61 16.26
C GLN A 68 13.64 1.78 15.30
N PHE A 69 12.65 2.63 15.04
CA PHE A 69 12.73 3.65 14.00
C PHE A 69 12.71 5.07 14.54
N LEU A 70 11.86 5.40 15.52
CA LEU A 70 11.67 6.79 15.96
C LEU A 70 12.65 7.25 17.06
N ASN A 71 13.38 6.33 17.69
CA ASN A 71 14.45 6.64 18.63
C ASN A 71 15.74 7.14 17.97
N GLN A 72 15.81 7.13 16.64
CA GLN A 72 16.95 7.65 15.89
C GLN A 72 16.88 9.17 15.78
N ASP A 73 18.04 9.82 15.78
CA ASP A 73 18.13 11.27 15.63
C ASP A 73 18.11 11.64 14.14
N TYR A 74 16.90 11.86 13.62
CA TYR A 74 16.73 12.43 12.29
C TYR A 74 16.84 13.95 12.39
N GLU A 75 17.66 14.56 11.53
CA GLU A 75 17.75 16.03 11.38
C GLU A 75 16.41 16.69 10.97
N ARG A 76 15.39 15.89 10.65
CA ARG A 76 14.05 16.29 10.20
C ARG A 76 12.97 15.53 10.95
N ASN A 77 11.72 15.98 10.83
CA ASN A 77 10.57 15.23 11.32
C ASN A 77 10.41 13.90 10.56
N VAL A 78 9.55 13.03 11.08
CA VAL A 78 9.26 11.72 10.49
C VAL A 78 7.80 11.64 10.06
N SER A 79 7.55 11.15 8.86
CA SER A 79 6.22 10.79 8.38
C SER A 79 6.12 9.29 8.17
N ILE A 80 5.17 8.64 8.85
CA ILE A 80 4.90 7.22 8.70
C ILE A 80 3.76 7.05 7.69
N ILE A 81 3.99 6.27 6.64
CA ILE A 81 2.95 5.89 5.67
C ILE A 81 2.58 4.43 5.90
N CYS A 82 1.40 4.22 6.48
CA CYS A 82 0.82 2.90 6.72
C CYS A 82 0.10 2.40 5.47
N VAL A 83 0.68 1.41 4.78
CA VAL A 83 0.11 0.75 3.61
C VAL A 83 -0.70 -0.47 4.08
N TRP A 84 -1.93 -0.24 4.51
CA TRP A 84 -2.76 -1.22 5.22
C TRP A 84 -4.13 -1.42 4.53
N ASP A 85 -4.71 -2.61 4.70
CA ASP A 85 -6.02 -3.01 4.13
C ASP A 85 -7.21 -2.42 4.91
N SER A 86 -6.96 -1.99 6.15
CA SER A 86 -7.99 -1.56 7.10
C SER A 86 -8.34 -0.09 6.95
N LEU A 87 -9.65 0.18 6.84
CA LEU A 87 -10.19 1.54 6.78
C LEU A 87 -10.32 2.20 8.16
N THR A 88 -10.24 1.42 9.24
CA THR A 88 -10.47 1.88 10.62
C THR A 88 -9.23 1.77 11.51
N ALA A 89 -8.25 0.95 11.15
CA ALA A 89 -7.03 0.79 11.93
C ALA A 89 -6.26 2.12 12.01
N ALA A 90 -5.77 2.44 13.19
CA ALA A 90 -4.97 3.62 13.46
C ALA A 90 -3.73 3.25 14.30
N LEU A 91 -2.58 3.79 13.90
CA LEU A 91 -1.33 3.71 14.65
C LEU A 91 -1.30 4.85 15.68
N HIS A 92 -1.45 4.49 16.96
CA HIS A 92 -1.42 5.43 18.07
C HIS A 92 -0.02 5.48 18.69
N LEU A 93 0.76 6.49 18.31
CA LEU A 93 2.05 6.76 18.93
C LEU A 93 1.88 7.43 20.30
N SER A 94 2.86 7.24 21.16
CA SER A 94 2.92 7.94 22.43
C SER A 94 3.10 9.46 22.24
N ARG A 95 2.69 10.24 23.25
CA ARG A 95 2.74 11.71 23.20
C ARG A 95 4.15 12.27 22.93
N ALA A 96 5.19 11.53 23.33
CA ALA A 96 6.59 11.94 23.10
C ALA A 96 6.91 12.08 21.60
N TYR A 97 6.37 11.20 20.76
CA TYR A 97 6.63 11.19 19.31
C TYR A 97 5.65 12.04 18.50
N GLY A 98 4.45 12.27 19.02
CA GLY A 98 3.37 12.94 18.28
C GLY A 98 3.62 14.39 17.85
N LYS A 99 4.67 15.05 18.36
CA LYS A 99 5.04 16.42 17.93
C LYS A 99 5.91 16.46 16.67
N ARG A 100 6.72 15.43 16.44
CA ARG A 100 7.67 15.33 15.32
C ARG A 100 7.35 14.20 14.36
N THR A 101 6.27 13.47 14.61
CA THR A 101 5.85 12.33 13.79
C THR A 101 4.44 12.52 13.27
N SER A 102 4.27 12.46 11.95
CA SER A 102 2.96 12.39 11.30
C SER A 102 2.65 10.96 10.88
N VAL A 103 1.36 10.59 10.81
CA VAL A 103 0.93 9.27 10.33
C VAL A 103 -0.13 9.43 9.25
N GLN A 104 0.19 8.93 8.05
CA GLN A 104 -0.69 8.86 6.90
C GLN A 104 -1.00 7.40 6.55
N TYR A 105 -2.09 7.18 5.82
CA TYR A 105 -2.52 5.84 5.42
C TYR A 105 -2.70 5.79 3.92
N ALA A 106 -2.15 4.76 3.27
CA ALA A 106 -2.43 4.37 1.90
C ALA A 106 -3.25 3.08 1.93
N ILE A 107 -4.55 3.16 1.59
CA ILE A 107 -5.46 2.02 1.72
C ILE A 107 -5.36 1.07 0.53
N THR A 108 -5.47 -0.22 0.82
CA THR A 108 -5.53 -1.30 -0.18
C THR A 108 -6.88 -2.03 -0.19
N HIS A 109 -7.94 -1.44 0.39
CA HIS A 109 -9.26 -2.06 0.50
C HIS A 109 -9.96 -2.25 -0.87
N PRO A 110 -10.60 -3.40 -1.16
CA PRO A 110 -10.90 -4.51 -0.24
C PRO A 110 -9.72 -5.45 0.06
N GLU A 111 -8.79 -5.60 -0.88
CA GLU A 111 -7.46 -6.22 -0.75
C GLU A 111 -6.57 -5.69 -1.89
N ILE A 112 -5.25 -5.67 -1.70
CA ILE A 112 -4.30 -5.15 -2.68
C ILE A 112 -4.32 -5.92 -4.01
N GLU A 113 -4.70 -7.20 -4.00
CA GLU A 113 -4.88 -8.03 -5.19
C GLU A 113 -5.98 -7.51 -6.14
N MET A 114 -6.81 -6.57 -5.70
CA MET A 114 -7.74 -5.88 -6.59
C MET A 114 -7.01 -5.11 -7.71
N ILE A 115 -5.77 -4.68 -7.49
CA ILE A 115 -4.93 -4.07 -8.53
C ILE A 115 -4.71 -5.06 -9.69
N VAL A 116 -4.46 -6.34 -9.37
CA VAL A 116 -4.30 -7.42 -10.37
C VAL A 116 -5.61 -7.64 -11.13
N VAL A 117 -6.76 -7.68 -10.43
CA VAL A 117 -8.07 -7.80 -11.09
C VAL A 117 -8.28 -6.72 -12.15
N TYR A 118 -7.94 -5.46 -11.86
CA TYR A 118 -8.07 -4.39 -12.85
C TYR A 118 -7.01 -4.40 -13.93
N ASN A 119 -5.77 -4.78 -13.60
CA ASN A 119 -4.69 -4.91 -14.58
C ASN A 119 -5.07 -5.91 -15.67
N GLU A 120 -5.56 -7.08 -15.24
CA GLU A 120 -5.96 -8.19 -16.10
C GLU A 120 -7.35 -8.03 -16.74
N ARG A 121 -8.01 -6.87 -16.53
CA ARG A 121 -9.35 -6.57 -17.06
C ARG A 121 -10.45 -7.52 -16.58
N PHE A 122 -10.29 -8.11 -15.40
CA PHE A 122 -11.23 -9.06 -14.81
C PHE A 122 -12.36 -8.38 -14.00
N GLU A 123 -12.51 -7.06 -14.03
CA GLU A 123 -13.50 -6.34 -13.21
C GLU A 123 -14.95 -6.80 -13.47
N GLN A 124 -15.31 -7.13 -14.71
CA GLN A 124 -16.66 -7.58 -15.05
C GLN A 124 -16.94 -8.98 -14.49
N GLU A 125 -15.97 -9.88 -14.64
CA GLU A 125 -16.04 -11.26 -14.15
C GLU A 125 -16.02 -11.30 -12.62
N TYR A 126 -15.18 -10.50 -11.98
CA TYR A 126 -15.17 -10.36 -10.52
C TYR A 126 -16.54 -9.89 -10.01
N ASN A 127 -17.14 -8.88 -10.65
CA ASN A 127 -18.45 -8.38 -10.26
C ASN A 127 -19.57 -9.42 -10.48
N ALA A 128 -19.51 -10.20 -11.57
CA ALA A 128 -20.45 -11.29 -11.83
C ALA A 128 -20.31 -12.41 -10.80
N TRP A 129 -19.07 -12.82 -10.50
CA TRP A 129 -18.77 -13.79 -9.45
C TRP A 129 -19.27 -13.34 -8.08
N VAL A 130 -19.02 -12.08 -7.71
CA VAL A 130 -19.52 -11.48 -6.46
C VAL A 130 -21.04 -11.56 -6.38
N LYS A 131 -21.77 -11.21 -7.45
CA LYS A 131 -23.23 -11.28 -7.49
C LYS A 131 -23.75 -12.71 -7.33
N HIS A 132 -23.15 -13.67 -8.05
CA HIS A 132 -23.54 -15.08 -7.99
C HIS A 132 -23.29 -15.71 -6.60
N GLN A 133 -22.20 -15.31 -5.94
CA GLN A 133 -21.80 -15.87 -4.63
C GLN A 133 -22.52 -15.21 -3.43
N ARG A 134 -22.94 -13.95 -3.54
CA ARG A 134 -23.69 -13.24 -2.47
C ARG A 134 -25.00 -13.92 -2.08
N GLY A 135 -25.61 -14.70 -2.98
CA GLY A 135 -26.79 -15.52 -2.67
C GLY A 135 -26.48 -16.86 -1.98
N LYS A 136 -25.20 -17.23 -1.84
CA LYS A 136 -24.75 -18.57 -1.40
C LYS A 136 -23.89 -18.56 -0.14
N SER A 137 -23.22 -17.44 0.18
CA SER A 137 -22.40 -17.33 1.40
C SER A 137 -22.38 -15.89 1.94
N GLY A 138 -22.47 -15.75 3.27
CA GLY A 138 -22.36 -14.47 3.97
C GLY A 138 -20.92 -13.95 4.13
N ALA A 139 -19.95 -14.55 3.44
CA ALA A 139 -18.54 -14.20 3.55
C ALA A 139 -18.18 -12.97 2.68
N LYS A 140 -17.29 -12.11 3.17
CA LYS A 140 -16.72 -11.01 2.38
C LYS A 140 -15.93 -11.61 1.21
N LEU A 141 -16.46 -11.48 0.00
CA LEU A 141 -15.84 -12.00 -1.21
C LEU A 141 -14.60 -11.16 -1.56
N LYS A 142 -13.45 -11.84 -1.58
CA LYS A 142 -12.11 -11.25 -1.63
C LYS A 142 -11.51 -11.35 -3.03
N PRO A 143 -10.82 -10.31 -3.55
CA PRO A 143 -10.14 -10.37 -4.85
C PRO A 143 -9.15 -11.53 -4.96
N SER A 144 -8.34 -11.79 -3.94
CA SER A 144 -7.40 -12.92 -3.95
C SER A 144 -8.08 -14.29 -4.05
N ARG A 145 -9.29 -14.41 -3.48
CA ARG A 145 -10.11 -15.63 -3.59
C ARG A 145 -10.62 -15.82 -5.01
N PHE A 146 -11.18 -14.75 -5.61
CA PHE A 146 -11.63 -14.79 -7.00
C PHE A 146 -10.51 -15.20 -7.96
N LEU A 147 -9.34 -14.56 -7.84
CA LEU A 147 -8.19 -14.88 -8.69
C LEU A 147 -7.77 -16.35 -8.54
N LYS A 148 -7.75 -16.88 -7.31
CA LYS A 148 -7.37 -18.27 -7.07
C LYS A 148 -8.41 -19.28 -7.56
N GLU A 149 -9.70 -19.01 -7.35
CA GLU A 149 -10.78 -19.97 -7.63
C GLU A 149 -11.23 -19.93 -9.11
N GLU A 150 -11.33 -18.74 -9.70
CA GLU A 150 -11.89 -18.56 -11.04
C GLU A 150 -10.82 -18.42 -12.13
N LYS A 151 -9.61 -17.97 -11.78
CA LYS A 151 -8.52 -17.72 -12.74
C LYS A 151 -7.40 -18.77 -12.73
N ASN A 152 -7.51 -19.79 -11.88
CA ASN A 152 -6.73 -21.04 -11.94
C ASN A 152 -5.19 -20.87 -11.78
N ARG A 153 -4.38 -21.70 -12.46
CA ARG A 153 -2.94 -21.91 -12.22
C ARG A 153 -2.13 -20.60 -12.19
N ASP A 154 -2.48 -19.64 -13.05
CA ASP A 154 -1.72 -18.40 -13.22
C ASP A 154 -1.78 -17.50 -12.00
N PHE A 155 -2.78 -17.65 -11.12
CA PHE A 155 -2.93 -16.82 -9.91
C PHE A 155 -2.99 -17.63 -8.62
N ARG A 156 -2.64 -18.92 -8.65
CA ARG A 156 -2.63 -19.79 -7.47
C ARG A 156 -1.73 -19.24 -6.35
N ASP A 157 -0.64 -18.60 -6.77
CA ASP A 157 0.43 -18.10 -5.91
C ASP A 157 0.44 -16.57 -5.81
N ILE A 158 -0.69 -15.91 -6.09
CA ILE A 158 -0.87 -14.43 -6.05
C ILE A 158 -0.38 -13.75 -4.76
N LYS A 159 -0.29 -14.47 -3.65
CA LYS A 159 0.20 -13.95 -2.36
C LYS A 159 1.69 -14.17 -2.11
N LYS A 160 2.37 -14.97 -2.94
CA LYS A 160 3.78 -15.29 -2.77
C LYS A 160 4.65 -14.16 -3.34
N ARG A 161 5.75 -13.88 -2.65
CA ARG A 161 6.70 -12.82 -3.04
C ARG A 161 7.22 -13.02 -4.46
N ASP A 162 7.69 -14.23 -4.78
CA ASP A 162 8.30 -14.53 -6.09
C ASP A 162 7.34 -14.27 -7.24
N PHE A 163 6.09 -14.72 -7.11
CA PHE A 163 5.02 -14.43 -8.06
C PHE A 163 4.82 -12.92 -8.24
N LEU A 164 4.70 -12.18 -7.14
CA LEU A 164 4.45 -10.74 -7.18
C LEU A 164 5.64 -9.96 -7.76
N GLN A 165 6.87 -10.41 -7.52
CA GLN A 165 8.08 -9.81 -8.09
C GLN A 165 8.17 -10.02 -9.59
N GLU A 166 7.79 -11.20 -10.08
CA GLU A 166 7.72 -11.52 -11.51
C GLU A 166 6.58 -10.78 -12.18
N TYR A 167 5.38 -10.83 -11.59
CA TYR A 167 4.18 -10.20 -12.13
C TYR A 167 4.34 -8.67 -12.24
N TRP A 168 5.01 -8.03 -11.28
CA TRP A 168 5.33 -6.60 -11.29
C TRP A 168 6.79 -6.31 -11.69
N ALA A 169 7.38 -7.15 -12.56
CA ALA A 169 8.74 -6.94 -13.03
C ALA A 169 8.89 -5.64 -13.84
N ASP A 170 7.90 -5.31 -14.68
CA ASP A 170 7.84 -4.04 -15.40
C ASP A 170 7.21 -2.93 -14.52
N ILE A 171 8.02 -1.93 -14.19
CA ILE A 171 7.61 -0.81 -13.35
C ILE A 171 6.52 0.04 -14.00
N ASP A 172 6.54 0.23 -15.32
CA ASP A 172 5.56 1.08 -15.98
C ASP A 172 4.19 0.38 -16.00
N THR A 173 4.17 -0.94 -16.17
CA THR A 173 2.97 -1.77 -15.97
C THR A 173 2.41 -1.63 -14.56
N LEU A 174 3.26 -1.71 -13.52
CA LEU A 174 2.82 -1.50 -12.13
C LEU A 174 2.23 -0.10 -11.92
N VAL A 175 2.89 0.95 -12.39
CA VAL A 175 2.41 2.33 -12.26
C VAL A 175 1.06 2.51 -12.95
N MET A 176 0.90 1.99 -14.18
CA MET A 176 -0.38 2.02 -14.90
C MET A 176 -1.47 1.26 -14.14
N ALA A 177 -1.16 0.10 -13.56
CA ALA A 177 -2.12 -0.68 -12.79
C ALA A 177 -2.59 0.05 -11.52
N LEU A 178 -1.68 0.71 -10.80
CA LEU A 178 -2.02 1.53 -9.63
C LEU A 178 -2.93 2.70 -10.00
N GLN A 179 -2.61 3.40 -11.09
CA GLN A 179 -3.45 4.48 -11.61
C GLN A 179 -4.83 3.97 -12.01
N ARG A 180 -4.89 2.83 -12.72
CA ARG A 180 -6.15 2.20 -13.13
C ARG A 180 -7.00 1.83 -11.91
N TYR A 181 -6.41 1.18 -10.91
CA TYR A 181 -7.09 0.84 -9.65
C TYR A 181 -7.75 2.07 -9.04
N CYS A 182 -7.02 3.19 -8.92
CA CYS A 182 -7.55 4.45 -8.40
C CYS A 182 -8.75 5.02 -9.19
N GLN A 183 -8.85 4.78 -10.50
CA GLN A 183 -10.00 5.24 -11.30
C GLN A 183 -11.29 4.47 -10.97
N PHE A 184 -11.16 3.18 -10.65
CA PHE A 184 -12.29 2.30 -10.42
C PHE A 184 -12.63 2.14 -8.94
N THR A 185 -11.71 2.49 -8.04
CA THR A 185 -11.99 2.60 -6.62
C THR A 185 -12.44 4.00 -6.27
N ASN A 186 -13.63 4.12 -5.69
CA ASN A 186 -14.11 5.37 -5.13
C ASN A 186 -13.83 5.36 -3.62
N PRO A 187 -12.68 5.90 -3.14
CA PRO A 187 -12.51 6.08 -1.71
C PRO A 187 -13.63 7.01 -1.23
N SER A 188 -14.52 6.50 -0.38
CA SER A 188 -15.67 7.29 0.06
C SER A 188 -15.21 8.65 0.65
N LYS A 189 -16.04 9.69 0.50
CA LYS A 189 -15.79 11.05 1.02
C LYS A 189 -15.56 11.14 2.55
N ALA A 190 -15.64 10.02 3.28
CA ALA A 190 -15.55 9.96 4.74
C ALA A 190 -14.12 9.68 5.26
N THR A 191 -13.16 9.24 4.44
CA THR A 191 -11.81 8.90 4.92
C THR A 191 -10.76 9.83 4.32
N LYS A 192 -10.05 10.59 5.16
CA LYS A 192 -8.84 11.39 4.82
C LYS A 192 -7.63 10.53 4.38
N ARG A 193 -7.84 9.30 3.92
CA ARG A 193 -6.78 8.34 3.57
C ARG A 193 -6.38 8.48 2.10
N PHE A 194 -5.15 8.14 1.80
CA PHE A 194 -4.58 8.10 0.45
C PHE A 194 -4.73 6.71 -0.16
N MET A 195 -4.49 6.57 -1.45
CA MET A 195 -4.36 5.30 -2.16
C MET A 195 -2.89 5.05 -2.53
N LEU A 196 -2.55 3.80 -2.88
CA LEU A 196 -1.20 3.47 -3.36
C LEU A 196 -0.76 4.31 -4.57
N ALA A 197 -1.70 4.64 -5.47
CA ALA A 197 -1.41 5.51 -6.61
C ALA A 197 -0.95 6.93 -6.19
N ASP A 198 -1.37 7.41 -5.02
CA ASP A 198 -0.94 8.71 -4.50
C ASP A 198 0.51 8.68 -4.00
N LEU A 199 1.11 7.49 -3.85
CA LEU A 199 2.51 7.31 -3.47
C LEU A 199 3.46 7.31 -4.67
N VAL A 200 2.95 7.42 -5.90
CA VAL A 200 3.76 7.36 -7.12
C VAL A 200 4.22 8.77 -7.50
N ALA A 201 5.49 8.92 -7.87
CA ALA A 201 6.02 10.15 -8.45
C ALA A 201 5.46 10.37 -9.86
N ASN A 202 5.09 11.61 -10.15
CA ASN A 202 4.74 12.06 -11.50
C ASN A 202 5.99 12.34 -12.32
#